data_AF-A0A453RWW9-F1
#
_entry.id   AF-A0A453RWW9-F1
#
_cell.length_a   1.000
_cell.length_b   1.000
_cell.length_c   1.000
_cell.angle_alpha   90.00
_cell.angle_beta   90.00
_cell.angle_gamma   90.00
#
_symmetry.space_group_name_H-M   'P 1'
#
loop_
_entity.id
_entity.type
_entity.pdbx_description
1 polymer ?
#
loop_
_entity_poly.entity_id
_entity_poly.type
_entity_poly.pdbx_seq_one_letter_code
_entity_poly.pdbx_strand_id
1 'polypeptide(L)'
;MTNIVQKYMEYDMIELPINASNMHWYLAIVNTKKREIQVLDSLCWKFVREDLAITLRGVQFHLDILKSQNLIKDDWKDVDLTE
;
A
#
# COMPACT_ATOMS: atom_id res chain seq x y z
N MET A 1 -18.13 12.65 -8.14
CA MET A 1 -17.19 12.26 -7.06
C MET A 1 -17.43 13.21 -5.90
N THR A 2 -17.64 12.74 -4.68
CA THR A 2 -17.97 13.62 -3.54
C THR A 2 -16.73 14.39 -3.08
N ASN A 3 -16.92 15.56 -2.46
CA ASN A 3 -15.84 16.42 -1.96
C ASN A 3 -14.88 15.67 -1.01
N ILE A 4 -15.40 14.70 -0.25
CA ILE A 4 -14.59 13.84 0.63
C ILE A 4 -13.69 12.86 -0.14
N VAL A 5 -14.15 12.32 -1.27
CA VAL A 5 -13.35 11.41 -2.11
C VAL A 5 -12.24 12.19 -2.81
N GLN A 6 -12.52 13.43 -3.26
CA GLN A 6 -11.48 14.30 -3.83
C GLN A 6 -10.42 14.65 -2.80
N LYS A 7 -10.82 15.02 -1.56
CA LYS A 7 -9.88 15.26 -0.47
C LYS A 7 -9.09 14.02 -0.07
N TYR A 8 -9.70 12.84 -0.06
CA TYR A 8 -8.97 11.58 0.17
C TYR A 8 -7.88 11.36 -0.89
N MET A 9 -8.22 11.58 -2.17
CA MET A 9 -7.25 11.51 -3.27
C MET A 9 -6.15 12.59 -3.19
N GLU A 10 -6.42 13.76 -2.60
CA GLU A 10 -5.38 14.80 -2.40
C GLU A 10 -4.24 14.32 -1.50
N TYR A 11 -4.48 13.33 -0.63
CA TYR A 11 -3.45 12.83 0.27
C TYR A 11 -2.54 11.79 -0.38
N ASP A 12 -2.93 11.15 -1.49
CA ASP A 12 -2.10 10.18 -2.25
C ASP A 12 -1.39 9.14 -1.34
N MET A 13 -2.04 8.81 -0.23
CA MET A 13 -1.55 7.87 0.77
C MET A 13 -2.57 6.75 0.92
N ILE A 14 -2.08 5.51 0.94
CA ILE A 14 -2.89 4.33 1.20
C ILE A 14 -2.41 3.73 2.52
N GLU A 15 -3.29 3.71 3.51
CA GLU A 15 -3.00 3.11 4.81
C GLU A 15 -3.29 1.60 4.79
N LEU A 16 -2.26 0.79 5.05
CA LEU A 16 -2.32 -0.66 5.12
C LEU A 16 -2.06 -1.11 6.57
N PRO A 17 -3.11 -1.51 7.32
CA PRO A 17 -2.91 -2.08 8.65
C PRO A 17 -2.31 -3.48 8.52
N ILE A 18 -1.15 -3.70 9.15
CA ILE A 18 -0.46 -4.99 9.15
C ILE A 18 -0.48 -5.57 10.55
N ASN A 19 -0.82 -6.85 10.64
CA ASN A 19 -0.74 -7.61 11.88
C ASN A 19 0.44 -8.57 11.83
N ALA A 20 1.54 -8.18 12.49
CA ALA A 20 2.73 -9.00 12.65
C ALA A 20 2.44 -10.18 13.57
N SER A 21 2.53 -11.39 13.02
CA SER A 21 2.39 -12.67 13.73
C SER A 21 1.10 -12.82 14.55
N ASN A 22 0.04 -12.08 14.22
CA ASN A 22 -1.20 -12.00 15.02
C ASN A 22 -1.00 -11.47 16.45
N MET A 23 0.09 -10.74 16.72
CA MET A 23 0.44 -10.25 18.06
C MET A 23 0.63 -8.74 18.12
N HIS A 24 0.99 -8.11 17.01
CA HIS A 24 1.32 -6.68 16.98
C HIS A 24 0.80 -6.02 15.72
N TRP A 25 0.10 -4.91 15.89
CA TRP A 25 -0.40 -4.10 14.78
C TRP A 25 0.52 -2.91 14.54
N TYR A 26 0.82 -2.67 13.27
CA TYR A 26 1.49 -1.46 12.82
C TYR A 26 0.86 -0.96 11.51
N LEU A 27 1.17 0.29 11.14
CA LEU A 27 0.64 0.90 9.93
C LEU A 27 1.74 1.03 8.89
N ALA A 28 1.52 0.47 7.70
CA ALA A 28 2.28 0.81 6.51
C ALA A 28 1.52 1.87 5.71
N ILE A 29 2.22 2.92 5.28
CA ILE A 29 1.65 4.00 4.48
C ILE A 29 2.35 3.95 3.12
N VAL A 30 1.61 3.57 2.08
CA VAL A 30 2.08 3.70 0.70
C VAL A 30 1.89 5.16 0.30
N ASN A 31 2.99 5.90 0.19
CA ASN A 31 2.97 7.31 -0.20
C ASN A 31 3.29 7.40 -1.69
N THR A 32 2.26 7.48 -2.53
CA THR A 32 2.43 7.45 -3.99
C THR A 32 3.11 8.72 -4.51
N LYS A 33 2.89 9.88 -3.87
CA LYS A 33 3.59 11.14 -4.18
C LYS A 33 5.10 11.04 -4.01
N LYS A 34 5.56 10.40 -2.93
CA LYS A 34 6.98 10.25 -2.63
C LYS A 34 7.58 8.95 -3.16
N ARG A 35 6.74 8.02 -3.64
CA ARG A 35 7.13 6.67 -4.07
C ARG A 35 7.90 5.94 -2.98
N GLU A 36 7.39 6.02 -1.76
CA GLU A 36 7.99 5.37 -0.60
C GLU A 36 6.92 4.70 0.26
N ILE A 37 7.35 3.73 1.06
CA ILE A 37 6.52 3.12 2.08
C ILE A 37 7.05 3.53 3.45
N GLN A 38 6.21 4.22 4.20
CA GLN A 38 6.53 4.63 5.58
C GLN A 38 5.91 3.62 6.55
N VAL A 39 6.66 3.25 7.59
CA VAL A 39 6.20 2.30 8.61
C VAL A 39 6.06 3.02 9.94
N LEU A 40 4.83 3.09 10.45
CA LEU A 40 4.53 3.58 11.79
C LEU A 40 4.35 2.39 12.72
N ASP A 41 5.43 2.05 13.43
CA ASP A 41 5.48 0.93 14.35
C ASP A 41 5.79 1.43 15.76
N SER A 42 4.81 1.27 16.67
CA SER A 42 4.90 1.73 18.06
C SER A 42 5.88 0.94 18.91
N LEU A 43 6.24 -0.28 18.52
CA LEU A 43 7.24 -1.09 19.21
C LEU A 43 8.65 -0.88 18.65
N CYS A 44 8.80 -0.02 17.62
CA CYS A 44 10.06 0.23 16.94
C CYS A 44 10.80 -1.08 16.58
N TRP A 45 10.05 -2.10 16.16
CA TRP A 45 10.59 -3.44 16.09
C TRP A 45 11.70 -3.46 15.02
N LYS A 46 12.91 -3.92 15.33
CA LYS A 46 14.03 -3.94 14.35
C LYS A 46 14.03 -5.17 13.44
N PHE A 47 12.96 -5.96 13.43
CA PHE A 47 12.89 -7.25 12.74
C PHE A 47 12.63 -7.10 11.23
N VAL A 48 12.98 -8.17 10.51
CA VAL A 48 12.64 -8.34 9.09
C VAL A 48 11.12 -8.23 8.92
N ARG A 49 10.66 -7.26 8.11
CA ARG A 49 9.24 -6.98 7.83
C ARG A 49 8.71 -7.90 6.72
N GLU A 50 8.80 -9.20 6.93
CA GLU A 50 8.35 -10.19 5.95
C GLU A 50 6.83 -10.13 5.73
N ASP A 51 6.07 -9.84 6.79
CA ASP A 51 4.62 -9.61 6.71
C ASP A 51 4.26 -8.47 5.74
N LEU A 52 4.92 -7.31 5.85
CA LEU A 52 4.73 -6.18 4.92
C LEU A 52 5.05 -6.60 3.49
N ALA A 53 6.19 -7.26 3.28
CA ALA A 53 6.61 -7.69 1.95
C ALA A 53 5.59 -8.66 1.32
N ILE A 54 5.06 -9.61 2.11
CA ILE A 54 4.01 -10.53 1.65
C ILE A 54 2.74 -9.76 1.31
N THR A 55 2.32 -8.82 2.16
CA THR A 55 1.13 -8.00 1.89
C THR A 55 1.28 -7.20 0.59
N LEU A 56 2.41 -6.53 0.37
CA LEU A 56 2.65 -5.75 -0.85
C LEU A 56 2.65 -6.61 -2.11
N ARG A 57 3.30 -7.79 -2.06
CA ARG A 57 3.25 -8.74 -3.17
C ARG A 57 1.84 -9.23 -3.47
N GLY A 58 1.03 -9.47 -2.44
CA GLY A 58 -0.38 -9.83 -2.59
C GLY A 58 -1.20 -8.73 -3.28
N VAL A 59 -1.01 -7.47 -2.86
CA VAL A 59 -1.64 -6.32 -3.50
C VAL A 59 -1.19 -6.20 -4.96
N GLN A 60 0.12 -6.30 -5.23
CA GLN A 60 0.67 -6.24 -6.59
C GLN A 60 0.05 -7.32 -7.49
N PHE A 61 -0.02 -8.56 -7.01
CA PHE A 61 -0.61 -9.67 -7.75
C PHE A 61 -2.06 -9.39 -8.15
N HIS A 62 -2.87 -8.82 -7.24
CA HIS A 62 -4.24 -8.43 -7.57
C HIS A 62 -4.30 -7.29 -8.58
N LEU A 63 -3.42 -6.28 -8.47
CA LEU A 63 -3.33 -5.20 -9.46
C LEU A 63 -2.96 -5.74 -10.85
N ASP A 64 -2.05 -6.69 -10.93
CA ASP A 64 -1.63 -7.30 -12.20
C ASP A 64 -2.76 -8.09 -12.86
N ILE A 65 -3.57 -8.81 -12.07
CA ILE A 65 -4.80 -9.45 -12.57
C ILE A 65 -5.74 -8.40 -13.16
N LEU A 66 -6.01 -7.31 -12.44
CA LEU A 66 -6.92 -6.26 -12.89
C LEU A 66 -6.43 -5.57 -14.19
N LYS A 67 -5.11 -5.34 -14.30
CA LYS A 67 -4.47 -4.86 -15.54
C LYS A 67 -4.66 -5.84 -16.68
N SER A 68 -4.41 -7.13 -16.46
CA SER A 68 -4.54 -8.17 -17.50
C SER A 68 -5.97 -8.29 -18.05
N GLN A 69 -6.97 -7.96 -17.22
CA GLN A 69 -8.39 -7.98 -17.58
C GLN A 69 -8.84 -6.67 -18.27
N ASN A 70 -7.94 -5.71 -18.48
CA ASN A 70 -8.22 -4.41 -19.08
C ASN A 70 -9.31 -3.62 -18.32
N LEU A 71 -9.51 -3.92 -17.03
CA LEU A 71 -10.50 -3.28 -16.16
C LEU A 71 -10.01 -1.92 -15.64
N ILE A 72 -8.71 -1.67 -15.77
CA ILE A 72 -8.07 -0.39 -15.44
C ILE A 72 -7.81 0.32 -16.77
N LYS A 73 -8.48 1.46 -17.00
CA LYS A 73 -8.13 2.41 -18.05
C LYS A 73 -7.05 3.32 -17.49
N ASP A 74 -5.78 3.00 -17.71
CA ASP A 74 -4.71 3.63 -16.92
C ASP A 74 -3.98 4.79 -17.63
N ASP A 75 -3.97 5.95 -16.96
CA ASP A 75 -2.97 7.02 -17.11
C ASP A 75 -2.02 7.06 -15.88
N TRP A 76 -2.22 6.18 -14.89
CA TRP A 76 -1.48 6.15 -13.63
C TRP A 76 -0.23 5.28 -13.78
N LYS A 77 0.94 5.86 -13.52
CA LYS A 77 2.23 5.23 -13.83
C LYS A 77 2.84 4.44 -12.67
N ASP A 78 2.34 4.64 -11.45
CA ASP A 78 2.97 4.16 -10.22
C ASP A 78 2.14 3.04 -9.60
N VAL A 79 2.28 1.85 -10.19
CA VAL A 79 1.49 0.65 -9.89
C VAL A 79 2.37 -0.57 -9.63
N ASP A 80 3.66 -0.34 -9.40
CA ASP A 80 4.63 -1.32 -8.94
C ASP A 80 4.96 -1.03 -7.47
N LEU A 81 4.68 -2.00 -6.61
CA LEU A 81 4.91 -1.94 -5.16
C LEU A 81 6.08 -2.85 -4.72
N THR A 82 6.85 -3.39 -5.67
CA THR A 82 7.87 -4.41 -5.40
C THR A 82 9.31 -3.91 -5.45
N GLU A 83 9.54 -2.68 -5.91
CA GLU A 83 10.85 -2.01 -5.93
C GLU A 83 11.25 -1.36 -4.59
#